data_AF-A0A3S4HJY7-F1
#
_entry.id   AF-A0A3S4HJY7-F1
#
_cell.length_a   1.000
_cell.length_b   1.000
_cell.length_c   1.000
_cell.angle_alpha   90.00
_cell.angle_beta   90.00
_cell.angle_gamma   90.00
#
_symmetry.space_group_name_H-M   'P 1'
#
loop_
_entity.id
_entity.type
_entity.pdbx_description
1 polymer ?
#
loop_
_entity_poly.entity_id
_entity_poly.type
_entity_poly.pdbx_seq_one_letter_code
_entity_poly.pdbx_strand_id
1 'polypeptide(L)'
;MFTQRSEGWQAAGAAQSSDAVALPLDLPSEGAGFAEQFAGVRAEVERFIADGGSASAQQLSPEAWRVRQQLGAGSVDLSAVPPDRQAFVEEMLPHAQAAAARLGVTPDLVLAHAALESGWGASR
;
A
#
# COMPACT_ATOMS: atom_id res chain seq x y z
N MET A 1 52.74 16.13 12.78
CA MET A 1 51.94 17.29 13.22
C MET A 1 50.48 16.96 12.97
N PHE A 2 49.71 16.76 14.04
CA PHE A 2 48.27 16.52 14.04
C PHE A 2 47.54 17.86 14.09
N THR A 3 46.49 18.03 13.29
CA THR A 3 45.30 18.80 13.68
C THR A 3 44.05 18.17 13.09
N GLN A 4 43.38 17.43 13.95
CA GLN A 4 41.98 17.05 13.94
C GLN A 4 41.11 18.32 13.85
N ARG A 5 40.13 18.37 12.94
CA ARG A 5 38.98 19.27 13.05
C ARG A 5 37.70 18.45 13.07
N SER A 6 37.20 18.33 14.29
CA SER A 6 35.88 17.86 14.68
C SER A 6 34.87 19.00 14.57
N GLU A 7 33.81 18.80 13.79
CA GLU A 7 32.53 19.50 13.91
C GLU A 7 31.48 18.39 13.70
N GLY A 8 30.71 17.94 14.69
CA GLY A 8 30.07 18.70 15.76
C GLY A 8 28.58 18.88 15.48
N TRP A 9 27.90 17.85 14.94
CA TRP A 9 26.43 17.88 14.85
C TRP A 9 25.85 17.28 16.13
N GLN A 10 25.75 18.12 17.17
CA GLN A 10 24.92 17.83 18.33
C GLN A 10 23.48 18.29 18.07
N ALA A 11 22.57 17.43 18.50
CA ALA A 11 21.13 17.42 18.31
C ALA A 11 20.39 18.71 18.71
N ALA A 12 19.36 19.04 17.94
CA ALA A 12 18.16 19.69 18.44
C ALA A 12 16.98 18.76 18.14
N GLY A 13 16.32 18.32 19.21
CA GLY A 13 15.32 17.26 19.20
C GLY A 13 14.02 17.63 18.49
N ALA A 14 13.57 16.73 17.64
CA ALA A 14 12.18 16.30 17.69
C ALA A 14 12.23 14.90 18.30
N ALA A 15 11.64 14.74 19.47
CA ALA A 15 11.35 13.44 20.05
C ALA A 15 10.60 12.64 18.98
N GLN A 16 11.31 11.76 18.29
CA GLN A 16 10.67 10.61 17.68
C GLN A 16 10.13 9.83 18.87
N SER A 17 8.85 10.05 19.20
CA SER A 17 8.09 9.05 19.92
C SER A 17 8.28 7.79 19.12
N SER A 18 9.22 6.95 19.57
CA SER A 18 9.13 5.53 19.38
C SER A 18 7.75 5.20 19.91
N ASP A 19 6.80 5.06 18.98
CA ASP A 19 5.51 4.45 19.25
C ASP A 19 5.87 3.04 19.71
N ALA A 20 6.09 2.94 21.02
CA ALA A 20 6.54 1.76 21.67
C ALA A 20 5.38 0.80 21.52
N VAL A 21 5.46 -0.05 20.50
CA VAL A 21 4.64 -1.25 20.41
C VAL A 21 4.75 -1.91 21.78
N ALA A 22 3.65 -1.91 22.53
CA ALA A 22 3.62 -2.47 23.86
C ALA A 22 3.96 -3.96 23.75
N LEU A 23 5.19 -4.32 24.09
CA LEU A 23 5.62 -5.71 24.15
C LEU A 23 5.03 -6.35 25.40
N PRO A 24 4.40 -7.53 25.30
CA PRO A 24 4.00 -8.27 26.49
C PRO A 24 5.23 -8.66 27.31
N LEU A 25 5.11 -8.43 28.63
CA LEU A 25 6.08 -8.80 29.65
C LEU A 25 6.29 -10.33 29.73
N ASP A 26 7.55 -10.69 30.02
CA ASP A 26 8.22 -11.99 30.15
C ASP A 26 7.56 -13.01 31.11
N LEU A 27 7.59 -14.35 31.00
CA LEU A 27 7.72 -15.42 29.97
C LEU A 27 7.39 -16.77 30.70
N PRO A 28 6.93 -17.84 30.01
CA PRO A 28 7.63 -19.12 30.22
C PRO A 28 7.89 -19.91 28.92
N SER A 29 9.13 -20.40 28.81
CA SER A 29 9.73 -21.24 27.76
C SER A 29 9.69 -20.69 26.32
N GLU A 30 10.87 -20.49 25.75
CA GLU A 30 11.20 -19.88 24.45
C GLU A 30 10.49 -20.47 23.20
N GLY A 31 9.62 -21.47 23.36
CA GLY A 31 8.83 -22.07 22.28
C GLY A 31 7.32 -22.10 22.50
N ALA A 32 6.82 -21.94 23.73
CA ALA A 32 5.39 -22.14 24.03
C ALA A 32 4.54 -20.96 23.55
N GLY A 33 4.95 -19.71 23.86
CA GLY A 33 4.18 -18.52 23.51
C GLY A 33 4.06 -18.28 22.00
N PHE A 34 5.13 -18.52 21.25
CA PHE A 34 5.09 -18.41 19.79
C PHE A 34 4.27 -19.55 19.17
N ALA A 35 4.45 -20.79 19.62
CA ALA A 35 3.69 -21.92 19.08
C ALA A 35 2.19 -21.78 19.37
N GLU A 36 1.81 -21.24 20.52
CA GLU A 36 0.43 -20.99 20.90
C GLU A 36 -0.20 -19.87 20.07
N GLN A 37 0.52 -18.75 19.88
CA GLN A 37 0.08 -17.67 18.97
C GLN A 37 -0.02 -18.16 17.52
N PHE A 38 0.96 -18.92 17.03
CA PHE A 38 0.97 -19.48 15.69
C PHE A 38 -0.17 -20.49 15.48
N ALA A 39 -0.46 -21.33 16.48
CA ALA A 39 -1.60 -22.24 16.44
C ALA A 39 -2.93 -21.47 16.39
N GLY A 40 -3.05 -20.36 17.12
CA GLY A 40 -4.19 -19.46 17.06
C GLY A 40 -4.39 -18.84 15.67
N VAL A 41 -3.34 -18.26 15.10
CA VAL A 41 -3.36 -17.67 13.75
C VAL A 41 -3.70 -18.72 12.69
N ARG A 42 -3.11 -19.91 12.77
CA ARG A 42 -3.41 -21.00 11.83
C ARG A 42 -4.88 -21.39 11.88
N ALA A 43 -5.45 -21.52 13.08
CA ALA A 43 -6.87 -21.85 13.24
C ALA A 43 -7.81 -20.75 12.72
N GLU A 44 -7.40 -19.48 12.81
CA GLU A 44 -8.14 -18.35 12.25
C GLU A 44 -8.11 -18.36 10.72
N VAL A 45 -6.94 -18.60 10.12
CA VAL A 45 -6.78 -18.73 8.66
C VAL A 45 -7.59 -19.90 8.11
N GLU A 46 -7.53 -21.07 8.75
CA GLU A 46 -8.31 -22.25 8.35
C GLU A 46 -9.82 -21.97 8.42
N ARG A 47 -10.28 -21.28 9.46
CA ARG A 47 -11.70 -20.88 9.59
C ARG A 47 -12.10 -19.88 8.52
N PHE A 48 -11.26 -18.88 8.23
CA PHE A 48 -11.51 -17.90 7.19
C PHE A 48 -11.56 -18.54 5.79
N ILE A 49 -10.70 -19.53 5.52
CA ILE A 49 -10.71 -20.28 4.26
C ILE A 49 -11.95 -21.17 4.15
N ALA A 50 -12.33 -21.85 5.24
CA ALA A 50 -13.47 -22.77 5.25
C ALA A 50 -14.82 -22.05 5.13
N ASP A 51 -15.01 -20.98 5.91
CA ASP A 51 -16.26 -20.23 5.94
C ASP A 51 -16.32 -19.16 4.83
N GLY A 52 -15.16 -18.85 4.22
CA GLY A 52 -14.99 -17.73 3.31
C GLY A 52 -15.09 -16.40 4.05
N GLY A 53 -14.26 -15.43 3.69
CA GLY A 53 -14.40 -14.06 4.20
C GLY A 53 -15.74 -13.47 3.78
N SER A 54 -16.75 -13.53 4.64
CA SER A 54 -17.97 -12.75 4.47
C SER A 54 -17.54 -11.30 4.45
N ALA A 55 -17.65 -10.66 3.28
CA ALA A 55 -17.54 -9.22 3.08
C ALA A 55 -18.68 -8.46 3.77
N SER A 56 -19.28 -9.01 4.82
CA SER A 56 -19.97 -8.24 5.83
C SER A 56 -18.92 -7.38 6.51
N ALA A 57 -18.71 -6.19 5.93
CA ALA A 57 -17.94 -5.08 6.42
C ALA A 57 -17.55 -5.29 7.87
N GLN A 58 -16.43 -6.00 8.10
CA GLN A 58 -15.71 -5.91 9.36
C GLN A 58 -15.55 -4.41 9.48
N GLN A 59 -16.27 -3.81 10.43
CA GLN A 59 -16.40 -2.37 10.55
C GLN A 59 -14.97 -1.86 10.58
N LEU A 60 -14.51 -1.34 9.43
CA LEU A 60 -13.15 -0.91 9.28
C LEU A 60 -12.94 0.05 10.44
N SER A 61 -11.89 -0.18 11.21
CA SER A 61 -11.63 0.71 12.32
C SER A 61 -11.50 2.14 11.79
N PRO A 62 -11.82 3.18 12.57
CA PRO A 62 -11.76 4.57 12.09
C PRO A 62 -10.40 4.93 11.46
N GLU A 63 -9.32 4.33 11.95
CA GLU A 63 -7.99 4.39 11.36
C GLU A 63 -7.87 3.61 10.05
N ALA A 64 -8.45 2.41 9.92
CA ALA A 64 -8.49 1.69 8.64
C ALA A 64 -9.34 2.41 7.58
N TRP A 65 -10.42 3.08 7.97
CA TRP A 65 -11.17 3.98 7.08
C TRP A 65 -10.33 5.16 6.62
N ARG A 66 -9.56 5.77 7.53
CA ARG A 66 -8.65 6.88 7.21
C ARG A 66 -7.53 6.43 6.28
N VAL A 67 -6.90 5.30 6.58
CA VAL A 67 -5.89 4.66 5.74
C VAL A 67 -6.49 4.32 4.38
N ARG A 68 -7.73 3.82 4.29
CA ARG A 68 -8.40 3.57 3.00
C ARG A 68 -8.80 4.85 2.26
N GLN A 69 -9.02 5.95 2.95
CA GLN A 69 -9.22 7.28 2.35
C GLN A 69 -7.90 7.89 1.87
N GLN A 70 -6.81 7.67 2.59
CA GLN A 70 -5.46 8.10 2.25
C GLN A 70 -4.83 7.24 1.15
N LEU A 71 -5.11 5.93 1.17
CA LEU A 71 -4.92 4.96 0.08
C LEU A 71 -6.07 5.03 -0.93
N GLY A 72 -7.03 5.94 -0.73
CA GLY A 72 -7.95 6.30 -1.77
C GLY A 72 -7.06 6.67 -2.94
N ALA A 73 -7.19 5.92 -4.04
CA ALA A 73 -6.38 6.00 -5.25
C ALA A 73 -5.33 4.87 -5.45
N GLY A 74 -5.80 3.67 -5.76
CA GLY A 74 -5.23 2.92 -6.89
C GLY A 74 -5.57 3.58 -8.26
N SER A 75 -6.03 4.82 -8.23
CA SER A 75 -6.28 5.68 -9.37
C SER A 75 -5.06 6.56 -9.58
N VAL A 76 -4.46 6.46 -10.74
CA VAL A 76 -3.39 7.38 -11.12
C VAL A 76 -4.04 8.75 -11.29
N ASP A 77 -3.47 9.81 -10.71
CA ASP A 77 -3.95 11.16 -10.97
C ASP A 77 -3.66 11.54 -12.42
N LEU A 78 -4.63 11.30 -13.29
CA LEU A 78 -4.55 11.62 -14.71
C LEU A 78 -4.52 13.13 -14.97
N SER A 79 -4.85 13.96 -13.97
CA SER A 79 -4.77 15.43 -14.07
C SER A 79 -3.33 15.93 -14.13
N ALA A 80 -2.36 15.12 -13.71
CA ALA A 80 -0.93 15.41 -13.81
C ALA A 80 -0.34 15.06 -15.19
N VAL A 81 -1.14 14.53 -16.12
CA VAL A 81 -0.69 14.16 -17.47
C VAL A 81 -0.39 15.44 -18.28
N PRO A 82 0.79 15.53 -18.92
CA PRO A 82 1.12 16.64 -19.82
C PRO A 82 0.06 16.86 -20.92
N PRO A 83 -0.22 18.10 -21.33
CA PRO A 83 -1.31 18.42 -22.25
C PRO A 83 -1.16 17.75 -23.62
N ASP A 84 0.07 17.49 -24.07
CA ASP A 84 0.40 16.75 -25.29
C ASP A 84 0.01 15.27 -25.25
N ARG A 85 -0.26 14.74 -24.04
CA ARG A 85 -0.62 13.34 -23.77
C ARG A 85 -2.09 13.17 -23.36
N GLN A 86 -2.79 14.26 -23.15
CA GLN A 86 -4.20 14.26 -22.74
C GLN A 86 -5.12 13.65 -23.79
N ALA A 87 -4.83 13.88 -25.08
CA ALA A 87 -5.60 13.30 -26.18
C ALA A 87 -5.60 11.76 -26.15
N PHE A 88 -4.44 11.16 -25.86
CA PHE A 88 -4.32 9.71 -25.68
C PHE A 88 -5.18 9.21 -24.51
N VAL A 89 -5.17 9.92 -23.38
CA VAL A 89 -5.98 9.58 -22.21
C VAL A 89 -7.47 9.61 -22.56
N GLU A 90 -7.93 10.69 -23.19
CA GLU A 90 -9.34 10.88 -23.55
C GLU A 90 -9.83 9.84 -24.56
N GLU A 91 -9.01 9.52 -25.56
CA GLU A 91 -9.32 8.50 -26.57
C GLU A 91 -9.37 7.09 -25.95
N MET A 92 -8.42 6.77 -25.08
CA MET A 92 -8.25 5.41 -24.56
C MET A 92 -9.08 5.09 -23.32
N LEU A 93 -9.57 6.09 -22.59
CA LEU A 93 -10.36 5.91 -21.37
C LEU A 93 -11.54 4.93 -21.50
N PRO A 94 -12.44 5.01 -22.51
CA PRO A 94 -13.55 4.07 -22.63
C PRO A 94 -13.10 2.62 -22.82
N HIS A 95 -11.99 2.40 -23.52
CA HIS A 95 -11.41 1.07 -23.72
C HIS A 95 -10.75 0.55 -22.45
N ALA A 96 -10.03 1.41 -21.72
CA ALA A 96 -9.41 1.09 -20.45
C ALA A 96 -10.46 0.68 -19.41
N GLN A 97 -11.61 1.38 -19.35
CA GLN A 97 -12.73 1.02 -18.47
C GLN A 97 -13.29 -0.38 -18.80
N ALA A 98 -13.53 -0.67 -20.08
CA ALA A 98 -14.06 -1.96 -20.50
C ALA A 98 -13.10 -3.11 -20.19
N ALA A 99 -11.79 -2.92 -20.41
CA ALA A 99 -10.77 -3.91 -20.09
C ALA A 99 -10.61 -4.11 -18.58
N ALA A 100 -10.53 -3.02 -17.83
CA ALA A 100 -10.39 -3.04 -16.37
C ALA A 100 -11.54 -3.78 -15.68
N ALA A 101 -12.79 -3.56 -16.13
CA ALA A 101 -13.96 -4.27 -15.62
C ALA A 101 -13.88 -5.80 -15.82
N ARG A 102 -13.31 -6.25 -16.94
CA ARG A 102 -13.13 -7.69 -17.23
C ARG A 102 -11.98 -8.31 -16.44
N LEU A 103 -10.95 -7.51 -16.16
CA LEU A 103 -9.73 -7.95 -15.48
C LEU A 103 -9.79 -7.79 -13.95
N GLY A 104 -10.78 -7.07 -13.42
CA GLY A 104 -10.89 -6.79 -11.99
C GLY A 104 -9.84 -5.80 -11.47
N VAL A 105 -9.36 -4.90 -12.33
CA VAL A 105 -8.37 -3.86 -12.00
C VAL A 105 -8.96 -2.45 -12.15
N THR A 106 -8.19 -1.40 -11.86
CA THR A 106 -8.62 -0.01 -12.11
C THR A 106 -8.34 0.41 -13.56
N PRO A 107 -9.18 1.26 -14.18
CA PRO A 107 -8.95 1.78 -15.54
C PRO A 107 -7.59 2.46 -15.71
N ASP A 108 -7.15 3.18 -14.68
CA ASP A 108 -5.90 3.96 -14.74
C ASP A 108 -4.66 3.07 -14.86
N LEU A 109 -4.68 1.85 -14.30
CA LEU A 109 -3.59 0.88 -14.47
C LEU A 109 -3.48 0.39 -15.91
N VAL A 110 -4.62 0.11 -16.56
CA VAL A 110 -4.66 -0.31 -17.97
C VAL A 110 -4.17 0.84 -18.86
N LEU A 111 -4.61 2.06 -18.58
CA LEU A 111 -4.23 3.25 -19.32
C LEU A 111 -2.74 3.58 -19.19
N ALA A 112 -2.20 3.51 -17.96
CA ALA A 112 -0.78 3.71 -17.69
C ALA A 112 0.09 2.67 -18.43
N HIS A 113 -0.33 1.40 -18.43
CA HIS A 113 0.38 0.35 -19.17
C HIS A 113 0.37 0.64 -20.68
N ALA A 114 -0.79 0.96 -21.26
CA ALA A 114 -0.90 1.30 -22.68
C ALA A 114 -0.05 2.52 -23.06
N ALA A 115 0.01 3.54 -22.20
CA ALA A 115 0.83 4.73 -22.41
C ALA A 115 2.34 4.41 -22.45
N LEU A 116 2.82 3.54 -21.55
CA LEU A 116 4.23 3.13 -21.50
C LEU A 116 4.62 2.29 -22.72
N GLU A 117 3.78 1.33 -23.12
CA GLU A 117 4.08 0.43 -24.24
C GLU A 117 3.98 1.12 -25.61
N SER A 118 3.03 2.04 -25.78
CA SER A 118 2.85 2.79 -27.04
C SER A 118 3.66 4.08 -27.12
N GLY A 119 4.36 4.47 -26.04
CA GLY A 119 4.91 5.80 -25.90
C GLY A 119 3.86 6.89 -26.14
N TRP A 120 2.69 6.77 -25.53
CA TRP A 120 1.54 7.70 -25.68
C TRP A 120 0.93 7.76 -27.09
N GLY A 121 1.01 6.67 -27.86
CA GLY A 121 0.53 6.60 -29.25
C GLY A 121 1.55 7.09 -30.29
N ALA A 122 2.79 7.36 -29.90
CA ALA A 122 3.85 7.83 -30.79
C ALA A 122 4.74 6.69 -31.37
N SER A 123 4.64 5.46 -30.84
CA SER A 123 5.41 4.32 -31.35
C SER A 123 4.94 3.91 -32.74
N ARG A 124 5.83 4.08 -33.72
CA ARG A 124 5.73 3.46 -35.06
C ARG A 124 6.50 2.15 -35.10
#